data_AF-A0A1G3WL54-F1
#
_entry.id   AF-A0A1G3WL54-F1
#
_cell.length_a   1.000
_cell.length_b   1.000
_cell.length_c   1.000
_cell.angle_alpha   90.00
_cell.angle_beta   90.00
_cell.angle_gamma   90.00
#
_symmetry.space_group_name_H-M   'P 1'
#
loop_
_entity.id
_entity.type
_entity.pdbx_description
1 polymer ?
#
loop_
_entity_poly.entity_id
_entity_poly.type
_entity_poly.pdbx_seq_one_letter_code
_entity_poly.pdbx_strand_id
1 'polypeptide(L)'
;MDSKALSNVIKNDKDELARRICENDPHFAAATVKYREKYLQDILFTLTFLANALSYDQPSLYKNYMTWFGGFARSHRFSETRFNLAMDAMRAVLADLAAAEHVPALRTCLDLGREAFHAAFQTSDAQEVEIDPFLADLLQMRSEKATRYVVEQYEKGVGIESIYLDILQPTLYKVGALWQRGIIGVAKEHYVTAVIQHIIGQLYPYLFETRKTSRHAMTAVCAGSELHEIGMRMVADFFELAGWDTYFLGSNLPPEMVVEQLKAVPTGVLAISATTPSHLPEVEELVHRIRAEADLCGTKIIVGGRVFNETPELWRQVGADGFATDAKDAIRIARTLIGDDD
;
A
#
# COMPACT_ATOMS: atom_id res chain seq x y z
N MET A 1 19.99 1.73 23.13
CA MET A 1 18.90 2.23 22.27
C MET A 1 18.02 1.04 21.93
N ASP A 2 16.70 1.16 22.04
CA ASP A 2 15.79 0.09 21.58
C ASP A 2 15.44 0.26 20.08
N SER A 3 14.65 -0.66 19.52
CA SER A 3 14.26 -0.64 18.10
C SER A 3 13.50 0.62 17.71
N LYS A 4 12.58 1.10 18.55
CA LYS A 4 11.79 2.31 18.28
C LYS A 4 12.64 3.57 18.32
N ALA A 5 13.53 3.69 19.31
CA ALA A 5 14.45 4.81 19.40
C ALA A 5 15.41 4.86 18.19
N LEU A 6 15.93 3.71 17.74
CA LEU A 6 16.73 3.65 16.52
C LEU A 6 15.91 4.06 15.28
N SER A 7 14.68 3.57 15.18
CA SER A 7 13.76 3.94 14.11
C SER A 7 13.56 5.45 14.03
N ASN A 8 13.37 6.12 15.17
CA ASN A 8 13.21 7.57 15.23
C ASN A 8 14.46 8.32 14.78
N VAL A 9 15.66 7.86 15.17
CA VAL A 9 16.93 8.42 14.68
C VAL A 9 17.01 8.29 13.16
N ILE A 10 16.72 7.10 12.61
CA ILE A 10 16.74 6.89 11.16
C ILE A 10 15.74 7.81 10.45
N LYS A 11 14.52 7.97 10.98
CA LYS A 11 13.49 8.85 10.40
C LYS A 11 13.91 10.32 10.39
N ASN A 12 14.49 10.81 11.48
CA ASN A 12 14.89 12.20 11.63
C ASN A 12 16.12 12.56 10.79
N ASP A 13 17.09 11.64 10.71
CA ASP A 13 18.38 11.89 10.06
C ASP A 13 18.49 11.22 8.68
N LYS A 14 17.37 10.76 8.09
CA LYS A 14 17.36 9.92 6.87
C LYS A 14 18.16 10.51 5.70
N ASP A 15 18.08 11.83 5.49
CA ASP A 15 18.75 12.50 4.37
C ASP A 15 20.27 12.58 4.57
N GLU A 16 20.71 12.72 5.82
CA GLU A 16 22.13 12.68 6.18
C GLU A 16 22.67 11.25 6.11
N LEU A 17 21.94 10.28 6.68
CA LEU A 17 22.30 8.87 6.65
C LEU A 17 22.38 8.35 5.20
N ALA A 18 21.41 8.70 4.36
CA ALA A 18 21.42 8.30 2.95
C ALA A 18 22.64 8.86 2.20
N ARG A 19 22.99 10.13 2.42
CA ARG A 19 24.21 10.73 1.84
C ARG A 19 25.47 10.00 2.27
N ARG A 20 25.63 9.75 3.57
CA ARG A 20 26.78 8.99 4.12
C ARG A 20 26.86 7.58 3.51
N ILE A 21 25.74 6.90 3.33
CA ILE A 21 25.70 5.57 2.70
C ILE A 21 26.12 5.65 1.23
N CYS A 22 25.61 6.62 0.47
CA CYS A 22 26.00 6.80 -0.93
C CYS A 22 27.49 7.14 -1.10
N GLU A 23 28.07 7.93 -0.20
CA GLU A 23 29.50 8.31 -0.23
C GLU A 23 30.45 7.12 -0.01
N ASN A 24 29.96 6.01 0.55
CA ASN A 24 30.71 4.77 0.69
C ASN A 24 30.77 3.95 -0.61
N ASP A 25 29.98 4.29 -1.65
CA ASP A 25 30.11 3.68 -2.98
C ASP A 25 31.23 4.37 -3.78
N PRO A 26 32.34 3.68 -4.11
CA PRO A 26 33.47 4.26 -4.86
C PRO A 26 33.08 4.82 -6.24
N HIS A 27 31.96 4.38 -6.79
CA HIS A 27 31.47 4.83 -8.09
C HIS A 27 30.49 6.02 -7.98
N PHE A 28 30.02 6.35 -6.77
CA PHE A 28 29.00 7.38 -6.59
C PHE A 28 29.51 8.76 -7.00
N ALA A 29 30.71 9.15 -6.56
CA ALA A 29 31.27 10.47 -6.86
C ALA A 29 31.50 10.71 -8.36
N ALA A 30 31.86 9.65 -9.10
CA ALA A 30 32.12 9.70 -10.54
C ALA A 30 30.86 9.56 -11.42
N ALA A 31 29.70 9.27 -10.81
CA ALA A 31 28.46 9.06 -11.54
C ALA A 31 27.80 10.38 -11.99
N THR A 32 26.89 10.27 -12.98
CA THR A 32 26.12 11.42 -13.46
C THR A 32 25.20 11.97 -12.37
N VAL A 33 24.84 13.26 -12.45
CA VAL A 33 23.90 13.90 -11.49
C VAL A 33 22.60 13.09 -11.38
N LYS A 34 21.98 12.77 -12.52
CA LYS A 34 20.74 11.98 -12.57
C LYS A 34 20.88 10.59 -11.91
N TYR A 35 22.03 9.94 -12.08
CA TYR A 35 22.26 8.65 -11.42
C TYR A 35 22.38 8.81 -9.91
N ARG A 36 23.13 9.82 -9.44
CA ARG A 36 23.30 10.09 -8.01
C ARG A 36 21.98 10.40 -7.33
N GLU A 37 21.13 11.22 -7.96
CA GLU A 37 19.78 11.54 -7.47
C GLU A 37 18.93 10.27 -7.33
N LYS A 38 18.90 9.42 -8.36
CA LYS A 38 18.16 8.16 -8.32
C LYS A 38 18.69 7.22 -7.23
N TYR A 39 19.99 7.06 -7.13
CA TYR A 39 20.60 6.19 -6.13
C TYR A 39 20.32 6.69 -4.70
N LEU A 40 20.40 8.00 -4.48
CA LEU A 40 20.02 8.61 -3.20
C LEU A 40 18.55 8.32 -2.86
N GLN A 41 17.63 8.45 -3.83
CA GLN A 41 16.23 8.10 -3.65
C GLN A 41 16.04 6.62 -3.27
N ASP A 42 16.73 5.69 -3.95
CA ASP A 42 16.65 4.26 -3.65
C ASP A 42 17.12 3.95 -2.21
N ILE A 43 18.19 4.61 -1.74
CA ILE A 43 18.66 4.49 -0.35
C ILE A 43 17.67 5.11 0.64
N LEU A 44 17.09 6.27 0.34
CA LEU A 44 16.08 6.91 1.18
C LEU A 44 14.84 6.03 1.36
N PHE A 45 14.36 5.40 0.28
CA PHE A 45 13.28 4.42 0.38
C PHE A 45 13.71 3.25 1.26
N THR A 46 14.87 2.66 1.01
CA THR A 46 15.36 1.53 1.80
C THR A 46 15.43 1.85 3.30
N LEU A 47 15.97 3.01 3.69
CA LEU A 47 16.00 3.47 5.07
C LEU A 47 14.60 3.69 5.65
N THR A 48 13.67 4.21 4.86
CA THR A 48 12.27 4.42 5.28
C THR A 48 11.59 3.09 5.61
N PHE A 49 11.76 2.07 4.76
CA PHE A 49 11.21 0.74 5.03
C PHE A 49 11.87 0.07 6.24
N LEU A 50 13.19 0.21 6.40
CA LEU A 50 13.92 -0.28 7.57
C LEU A 50 13.42 0.38 8.85
N ALA A 51 13.26 1.70 8.84
CA ALA A 51 12.76 2.43 9.99
C ALA A 51 11.35 1.97 10.37
N ASN A 52 10.44 1.77 9.42
CA ASN A 52 9.10 1.28 9.74
C ASN A 52 9.12 -0.16 10.29
N ALA A 53 9.93 -1.06 9.73
CA ALA A 53 10.12 -2.40 10.29
C ALA A 53 10.59 -2.36 11.75
N LEU A 54 11.51 -1.43 12.08
CA LEU A 54 12.00 -1.23 13.45
C LEU A 54 10.96 -0.57 14.38
N SER A 55 10.15 0.38 13.87
CA SER A 55 9.09 1.05 14.63
C SER A 55 8.03 0.06 15.12
N TYR A 56 7.61 -0.85 14.24
CA TYR A 56 6.54 -1.82 14.50
C TYR A 56 7.06 -3.18 15.00
N ASP A 57 8.37 -3.31 15.20
CA ASP A 57 9.03 -4.58 15.56
C ASP A 57 8.60 -5.74 14.64
N GLN A 58 8.52 -5.45 13.34
CA GLN A 58 8.12 -6.39 12.28
C GLN A 58 9.20 -6.50 11.20
N PRO A 59 10.18 -7.41 11.35
CA PRO A 59 11.21 -7.64 10.33
C PRO A 59 10.64 -8.10 8.97
N SER A 60 9.44 -8.70 8.98
CA SER A 60 8.68 -9.07 7.78
C SER A 60 8.44 -7.89 6.84
N LEU A 61 8.21 -6.69 7.37
CA LEU A 61 7.99 -5.47 6.56
C LEU A 61 9.20 -5.16 5.67
N TYR A 62 10.41 -5.25 6.24
CA TYR A 62 11.64 -5.00 5.49
C TYR A 62 11.98 -6.16 4.55
N LYS A 63 11.73 -7.39 4.99
CA LYS A 63 11.89 -8.59 4.16
C LYS A 63 11.02 -8.52 2.89
N ASN A 64 9.73 -8.19 3.03
CA ASN A 64 8.78 -8.12 1.91
C ASN A 64 9.18 -7.03 0.91
N TYR A 65 9.59 -5.85 1.40
CA TYR A 65 10.16 -4.81 0.56
C TYR A 65 11.38 -5.29 -0.22
N MET A 66 12.31 -5.98 0.44
CA MET A 66 13.51 -6.50 -0.20
C MET A 66 13.24 -7.60 -1.22
N THR A 67 12.25 -8.46 -0.97
CA THR A 67 11.76 -9.42 -1.98
C THR A 67 11.24 -8.69 -3.21
N TRP A 68 10.38 -7.68 -3.02
CA TRP A 68 9.86 -6.89 -4.13
C TRP A 68 10.98 -6.15 -4.89
N PHE A 69 11.91 -5.54 -4.15
CA PHE A 69 13.04 -4.80 -4.70
C PHE A 69 14.01 -5.70 -5.46
N GLY A 70 14.28 -6.93 -4.99
CA GLY A 70 15.11 -7.91 -5.71
C GLY A 70 14.52 -8.27 -7.07
N GLY A 71 13.21 -8.53 -7.13
CA GLY A 71 12.51 -8.79 -8.39
C GLY A 71 12.56 -7.61 -9.36
N PHE A 72 12.32 -6.40 -8.84
CA PHE A 72 12.42 -5.14 -9.60
C PHE A 72 13.85 -4.91 -10.12
N ALA A 73 14.84 -4.98 -9.24
CA ALA A 73 16.25 -4.76 -9.51
C ALA A 73 16.74 -5.65 -10.66
N ARG A 74 16.39 -6.95 -10.64
CA ARG A 74 16.72 -7.90 -11.71
C ARG A 74 16.16 -7.46 -13.06
N SER A 75 14.87 -7.12 -13.12
CA SER A 75 14.19 -6.69 -14.35
C SER A 75 14.69 -5.35 -14.88
N HIS A 76 15.24 -4.51 -14.02
CA HIS A 76 15.75 -3.17 -14.37
C HIS A 76 17.28 -3.10 -14.50
N ARG A 77 17.96 -4.25 -14.65
CA ARG A 77 19.43 -4.35 -14.83
C ARG A 77 20.23 -3.69 -13.71
N PHE A 78 19.70 -3.73 -12.49
CA PHE A 78 20.42 -3.29 -11.30
C PHE A 78 21.58 -4.26 -11.00
N SER A 79 22.66 -3.74 -10.41
CA SER A 79 23.85 -4.54 -10.09
C SER A 79 23.71 -5.15 -8.69
N GLU A 80 23.75 -6.48 -8.60
CA GLU A 80 23.79 -7.21 -7.33
C GLU A 80 25.02 -6.80 -6.49
N THR A 81 26.18 -6.58 -7.14
CA THR A 81 27.38 -6.08 -6.47
C THR A 81 27.14 -4.71 -5.82
N ARG A 82 26.42 -3.80 -6.50
CA ARG A 82 26.07 -2.49 -5.92
C ARG A 82 25.08 -2.59 -4.78
N PHE A 83 24.13 -3.53 -4.86
CA PHE A 83 23.24 -3.82 -3.73
C PHE A 83 24.04 -4.22 -2.51
N ASN A 84 24.97 -5.17 -2.66
CA ASN A 84 25.81 -5.64 -1.55
C ASN A 84 26.62 -4.50 -0.93
N LEU A 85 27.24 -3.67 -1.77
CA LEU A 85 27.99 -2.50 -1.32
C LEU A 85 27.11 -1.52 -0.54
N ALA A 86 25.89 -1.25 -1.02
CA ALA A 86 24.94 -0.38 -0.33
C ALA A 86 24.53 -0.96 1.03
N MET A 87 24.29 -2.27 1.11
CA MET A 87 23.91 -2.95 2.35
C MET A 87 25.05 -2.99 3.37
N ASP A 88 26.29 -3.18 2.93
CA ASP A 88 27.48 -3.14 3.79
C ASP A 88 27.73 -1.73 4.30
N ALA A 89 27.62 -0.71 3.42
CA ALA A 89 27.69 0.70 3.80
C ALA A 89 26.59 1.09 4.79
N MET A 90 25.35 0.66 4.55
CA MET A 90 24.23 0.88 5.46
C MET A 90 24.48 0.26 6.84
N ARG A 91 25.00 -0.98 6.88
CA ARG A 91 25.36 -1.64 8.13
C ARG A 91 26.44 -0.86 8.89
N ALA A 92 27.49 -0.41 8.21
CA ALA A 92 28.57 0.36 8.82
C ALA A 92 28.08 1.71 9.37
N VAL A 93 27.40 2.50 8.52
CA VAL A 93 26.87 3.82 8.89
C VAL A 93 25.89 3.74 10.06
N LEU A 94 25.03 2.72 10.08
CA LEU A 94 24.09 2.53 11.18
C LEU A 94 24.78 1.99 12.44
N ALA A 95 25.82 1.17 12.35
CA ALA A 95 26.59 0.71 13.51
C ALA A 95 27.27 1.86 14.25
N ASP A 96 27.73 2.88 13.53
CA ASP A 96 28.35 4.09 14.09
C ASP A 96 27.39 4.93 14.94
N LEU A 97 26.07 4.74 14.82
CA LEU A 97 25.10 5.36 15.71
C LEU A 97 25.25 4.71 17.09
N ALA A 98 26.04 5.33 17.98
CA ALA A 98 26.41 4.82 19.29
C ALA A 98 25.21 4.15 20.01
N ALA A 99 25.22 2.81 20.05
CA ALA A 99 24.20 1.87 20.55
C ALA A 99 23.34 1.09 19.52
N ALA A 100 23.46 1.33 18.21
CA ALA A 100 22.75 0.57 17.17
C ALA A 100 23.32 -0.85 16.97
N GLU A 101 24.62 -1.07 17.18
CA GLU A 101 25.28 -2.38 17.08
C GLU A 101 24.65 -3.44 18.02
N HIS A 102 24.01 -2.98 19.08
CA HIS A 102 23.36 -3.79 20.11
C HIS A 102 21.85 -3.94 19.90
N VAL A 103 21.29 -3.47 18.78
CA VAL A 103 19.85 -3.62 18.47
C VAL A 103 19.65 -4.91 17.67
N PRO A 104 19.13 -6.01 18.26
CA PRO A 104 19.00 -7.28 17.56
C PRO A 104 18.06 -7.17 16.35
N ALA A 105 16.98 -6.39 16.48
CA ALA A 105 16.02 -6.14 15.41
C ALA A 105 16.65 -5.53 14.15
N LEU A 106 17.64 -4.63 14.29
CA LEU A 106 18.38 -4.06 13.15
C LEU A 106 19.13 -5.15 12.39
N ARG A 107 19.88 -5.99 13.12
CA ARG A 107 20.64 -7.10 12.56
C ARG A 107 19.72 -8.07 11.81
N THR A 108 18.63 -8.46 12.46
CA THR A 108 17.61 -9.33 11.88
C THR A 108 17.01 -8.75 10.61
N CYS A 109 16.63 -7.46 10.60
CA CYS A 109 16.11 -6.80 9.40
C CYS A 109 17.13 -6.81 8.27
N LEU A 110 18.37 -6.37 8.52
CA LEU A 110 19.40 -6.30 7.47
C LEU A 110 19.77 -7.68 6.91
N ASP A 111 19.84 -8.71 7.76
CA ASP A 111 20.17 -10.07 7.34
C ASP A 111 19.02 -10.72 6.55
N LEU A 112 17.79 -10.68 7.07
CA LEU A 112 16.61 -11.19 6.36
C LEU A 112 16.35 -10.44 5.05
N GLY A 113 16.53 -9.12 5.05
CA GLY A 113 16.36 -8.29 3.87
C GLY A 113 17.36 -8.65 2.77
N ARG A 114 18.64 -8.82 3.13
CA ARG A 114 19.67 -9.25 2.18
C ARG A 114 19.39 -10.63 1.60
N GLU A 115 19.03 -11.61 2.43
CA GLU A 115 18.66 -12.95 1.98
C GLU A 115 17.45 -12.91 1.03
N ALA A 116 16.41 -12.17 1.40
CA ALA A 116 15.19 -12.02 0.62
C ALA A 116 15.44 -11.33 -0.74
N PHE A 117 16.32 -10.32 -0.78
CA PHE A 117 16.73 -9.69 -2.03
C PHE A 117 17.42 -10.70 -2.95
N HIS A 118 18.44 -11.42 -2.47
CA HIS A 118 19.18 -12.38 -3.30
C HIS A 118 18.28 -13.48 -3.84
N ALA A 119 17.41 -14.04 -2.98
CA ALA A 119 16.45 -15.06 -3.39
C ALA A 119 15.57 -14.54 -4.54
N ALA A 120 15.02 -13.33 -4.42
CA ALA A 120 14.17 -12.73 -5.46
C ALA A 120 14.96 -12.33 -6.72
N PHE A 121 16.17 -11.82 -6.57
CA PHE A 121 17.04 -11.38 -7.67
C PHE A 121 17.54 -12.56 -8.53
N GLN A 122 17.71 -13.74 -7.93
CA GLN A 122 18.19 -14.96 -8.60
C GLN A 122 17.06 -15.87 -9.09
N THR A 123 15.84 -15.72 -8.55
CA THR A 123 14.68 -16.51 -9.00
C THR A 123 14.40 -16.20 -10.47
N SER A 124 14.21 -17.24 -11.30
CA SER A 124 13.77 -17.07 -12.69
C SER A 124 12.31 -16.60 -12.73
N ASP A 125 11.95 -15.75 -13.70
CA ASP A 125 10.55 -15.44 -14.01
C ASP A 125 9.85 -16.68 -14.61
N ALA A 126 9.58 -17.69 -13.78
CA ALA A 126 9.01 -18.95 -14.24
C ALA A 126 7.52 -18.81 -14.62
N GLN A 127 6.82 -17.78 -14.12
CA GLN A 127 5.44 -17.49 -14.49
C GLN A 127 5.35 -16.24 -15.37
N GLU A 128 4.94 -16.43 -16.62
CA GLU A 128 4.44 -15.34 -17.45
C GLU A 128 3.18 -14.74 -16.81
N VAL A 129 3.07 -13.41 -16.84
CA VAL A 129 1.81 -12.76 -16.47
C VAL A 129 0.81 -13.05 -17.58
N GLU A 130 -0.26 -13.76 -17.27
CA GLU A 130 -1.33 -14.02 -18.23
C GLU A 130 -1.98 -12.71 -18.69
N ILE A 131 -1.99 -12.49 -20.01
CA ILE A 131 -2.63 -11.33 -20.64
C ILE A 131 -3.94 -11.79 -21.28
N ASP A 132 -5.03 -11.67 -20.52
CA ASP A 132 -6.39 -11.89 -21.01
C ASP A 132 -6.83 -10.77 -22.00
N PRO A 133 -7.94 -10.94 -22.74
CA PRO A 133 -8.37 -9.96 -23.72
C PRO A 133 -8.63 -8.55 -23.15
N PHE A 134 -9.10 -8.44 -21.91
CA PHE A 134 -9.38 -7.15 -21.27
C PHE A 134 -8.07 -6.40 -20.97
N LEU A 135 -7.10 -7.08 -20.35
CA LEU A 135 -5.77 -6.52 -20.14
C LEU A 135 -5.08 -6.22 -21.48
N ALA A 136 -5.22 -7.07 -22.49
CA ALA A 136 -4.64 -6.84 -23.82
C ALA A 136 -5.14 -5.53 -24.46
N ASP A 137 -6.43 -5.22 -24.35
CA ASP A 137 -7.01 -3.99 -24.87
C ASP A 137 -6.54 -2.75 -24.09
N LEU A 138 -6.43 -2.85 -22.76
CA LEU A 138 -5.86 -1.80 -21.92
C LEU A 138 -4.39 -1.51 -22.28
N LEU A 139 -3.58 -2.55 -22.46
CA LEU A 139 -2.17 -2.41 -22.85
C LEU A 139 -2.03 -1.79 -24.26
N GLN A 140 -2.97 -2.08 -25.16
CA GLN A 140 -3.05 -1.49 -26.51
C GLN A 140 -3.75 -0.13 -26.56
N MET A 141 -4.06 0.47 -25.41
CA MET A 141 -4.70 1.79 -25.29
C MET A 141 -6.08 1.89 -25.94
N ARG A 142 -6.85 0.79 -25.90
CA ARG A 142 -8.21 0.71 -26.43
C ARG A 142 -9.24 0.89 -25.32
N SER A 143 -9.22 2.04 -24.65
CA SER A 143 -10.11 2.34 -23.50
C SER A 143 -11.58 2.12 -23.83
N GLU A 144 -12.06 2.57 -24.98
CA GLU A 144 -13.47 2.36 -25.40
C GLU A 144 -13.86 0.87 -25.40
N LYS A 145 -12.98 0.01 -25.93
CA LYS A 145 -13.24 -1.43 -26.01
C LYS A 145 -13.18 -2.09 -24.64
N ALA A 146 -12.21 -1.70 -23.80
CA ALA A 146 -12.11 -2.18 -22.42
C ALA A 146 -13.34 -1.76 -21.59
N THR A 147 -13.78 -0.51 -21.69
CA THR A 147 -14.98 -0.01 -21.00
C THR A 147 -16.23 -0.76 -21.47
N ARG A 148 -16.43 -0.87 -22.79
CA ARG A 148 -17.57 -1.59 -23.35
C ARG A 148 -17.60 -3.06 -22.89
N TYR A 149 -16.45 -3.73 -22.84
CA TYR A 149 -16.38 -5.11 -22.34
C TYR A 149 -16.96 -5.25 -20.93
N VAL A 150 -16.61 -4.33 -20.02
CA VAL A 150 -17.09 -4.38 -18.62
C VAL A 150 -18.60 -4.09 -18.54
N VAL A 151 -19.08 -3.07 -19.27
CA VAL A 151 -20.52 -2.77 -19.34
C VAL A 151 -21.30 -3.96 -19.90
N GLU A 152 -20.81 -4.60 -20.96
CA GLU A 152 -21.44 -5.80 -21.53
C GLU A 152 -21.46 -6.98 -20.54
N GLN A 153 -20.46 -7.13 -19.65
CA GLN A 153 -20.52 -8.16 -18.60
C GLN A 153 -21.67 -7.88 -17.63
N TYR A 154 -21.83 -6.62 -17.22
CA TYR A 154 -22.92 -6.21 -16.36
C TYR A 154 -24.29 -6.43 -17.03
N GLU A 155 -24.45 -6.04 -18.30
CA GLU A 155 -25.68 -6.25 -19.07
C GLU A 155 -26.03 -7.74 -19.26
N LYS A 156 -25.04 -8.63 -19.24
CA LYS A 156 -25.22 -10.09 -19.24
C LYS A 156 -25.58 -10.67 -17.87
N GLY A 157 -25.71 -9.83 -16.85
CA GLY A 157 -26.10 -10.22 -15.50
C GLY A 157 -24.93 -10.54 -14.55
N VAL A 158 -23.69 -10.25 -14.93
CA VAL A 158 -22.55 -10.35 -13.99
C VAL A 158 -22.68 -9.24 -12.95
N GLY A 159 -22.73 -9.61 -11.67
CA GLY A 159 -22.80 -8.63 -10.59
C GLY A 159 -21.55 -7.75 -10.50
N ILE A 160 -21.73 -6.52 -10.02
CA ILE A 160 -20.63 -5.54 -9.87
C ILE A 160 -19.50 -6.10 -8.98
N GLU A 161 -19.85 -6.82 -7.91
CA GLU A 161 -18.86 -7.47 -7.04
C GLU A 161 -17.94 -8.42 -7.83
N SER A 162 -18.51 -9.24 -8.72
CA SER A 162 -17.73 -10.14 -9.58
C SER A 162 -16.92 -9.38 -10.62
N ILE A 163 -17.45 -8.30 -11.19
CA ILE A 163 -16.67 -7.44 -12.08
C ILE A 163 -15.43 -6.90 -11.34
N TYR A 164 -15.57 -6.49 -10.08
CA TYR A 164 -14.45 -5.95 -9.32
C TYR A 164 -13.43 -7.03 -8.97
N LEU A 165 -13.88 -8.15 -8.39
CA LEU A 165 -13.00 -9.20 -7.87
C LEU A 165 -12.43 -10.12 -8.95
N ASP A 166 -13.17 -10.37 -10.03
CA ASP A 166 -12.79 -11.34 -11.06
C ASP A 166 -12.18 -10.68 -12.30
N ILE A 167 -12.38 -9.37 -12.51
CA ILE A 167 -11.88 -8.64 -13.69
C ILE A 167 -10.95 -7.48 -13.28
N LEU A 168 -11.44 -6.48 -12.56
CA LEU A 168 -10.69 -5.23 -12.33
C LEU A 168 -9.50 -5.43 -11.39
N GLN A 169 -9.71 -6.02 -10.21
CA GLN A 169 -8.65 -6.25 -9.22
C GLN A 169 -7.53 -7.16 -9.76
N PRO A 170 -7.81 -8.33 -10.39
CA PRO A 170 -6.77 -9.15 -11.00
C PRO A 170 -6.01 -8.40 -12.09
N THR A 171 -6.69 -7.56 -12.87
CA THR A 171 -6.05 -6.71 -13.89
C THR A 171 -5.05 -5.74 -13.26
N LEU A 172 -5.42 -5.05 -12.17
CA LEU A 172 -4.52 -4.13 -11.46
C LEU A 172 -3.28 -4.84 -10.91
N TYR A 173 -3.44 -6.05 -10.36
CA TYR A 173 -2.30 -6.86 -9.91
C TYR A 173 -1.40 -7.28 -11.07
N LYS A 174 -1.97 -7.72 -12.20
CA LYS A 174 -1.22 -8.04 -13.42
C LYS A 174 -0.46 -6.83 -13.96
N VAL A 175 -1.07 -5.65 -13.99
CA VAL A 175 -0.43 -4.38 -14.39
C VAL A 175 0.75 -4.04 -13.47
N GLY A 176 0.56 -4.15 -12.15
CA GLY A 176 1.64 -3.95 -11.18
C GLY A 176 2.80 -4.92 -11.38
N ALA A 177 2.52 -6.19 -11.66
CA ALA A 177 3.55 -7.19 -11.97
C ALA A 177 4.28 -6.90 -13.29
N LEU A 178 3.57 -6.51 -14.34
CA LEU A 178 4.19 -6.10 -15.62
C LEU A 178 5.09 -4.88 -15.44
N TRP A 179 4.66 -3.91 -14.62
CA TRP A 179 5.45 -2.72 -14.30
C TRP A 179 6.71 -3.07 -13.50
N GLN A 180 6.57 -3.86 -12.43
CA GLN A 180 7.71 -4.31 -11.62
C GLN A 180 8.74 -5.08 -12.46
N ARG A 181 8.27 -5.85 -13.46
CA ARG A 181 9.11 -6.61 -14.38
C ARG A 181 9.71 -5.77 -15.52
N GLY A 182 9.45 -4.46 -15.56
CA GLY A 182 9.93 -3.56 -16.61
C GLY A 182 9.33 -3.82 -18.00
N ILE A 183 8.25 -4.62 -18.08
CA ILE A 183 7.54 -4.93 -19.34
C ILE A 183 6.73 -3.72 -19.80
N ILE A 184 6.16 -2.98 -18.84
CA ILE A 184 5.49 -1.70 -19.08
C ILE A 184 6.13 -0.60 -18.23
N GLY A 185 6.12 0.63 -18.76
CA GLY A 185 6.56 1.81 -18.02
C GLY A 185 5.44 2.44 -17.18
N VAL A 186 5.82 3.35 -16.29
CA VAL A 186 4.91 4.09 -15.41
C VAL A 186 3.78 4.82 -16.16
N ALA A 187 4.04 5.35 -17.36
CA ALA A 187 3.01 6.00 -18.17
C ALA A 187 1.89 5.03 -18.60
N LYS A 188 2.22 3.76 -18.83
CA LYS A 188 1.23 2.74 -19.19
C LYS A 188 0.43 2.31 -17.96
N GLU A 189 1.10 2.10 -16.83
CA GLU A 189 0.44 1.82 -15.55
C GLU A 189 -0.59 2.92 -15.23
N HIS A 190 -0.17 4.19 -15.24
CA HIS A 190 -1.08 5.33 -15.01
C HIS A 190 -2.24 5.39 -15.99
N TYR A 191 -1.99 5.12 -17.29
CA TYR A 191 -3.05 5.06 -18.29
C TYR A 191 -4.09 3.99 -17.93
N VAL A 192 -3.65 2.78 -17.55
CA VAL A 192 -4.56 1.69 -17.17
C VAL A 192 -5.34 2.07 -15.91
N THR A 193 -4.66 2.59 -14.89
CA THR A 193 -5.28 3.07 -13.65
C THR A 193 -6.37 4.11 -13.91
N ALA A 194 -6.12 5.09 -14.78
CA ALA A 194 -7.11 6.10 -15.16
C ALA A 194 -8.32 5.50 -15.92
N VAL A 195 -8.10 4.53 -16.81
CA VAL A 195 -9.19 3.84 -17.51
C VAL A 195 -10.03 3.01 -16.53
N ILE A 196 -9.41 2.33 -15.58
CA ILE A 196 -10.12 1.55 -14.55
C ILE A 196 -10.97 2.47 -13.66
N GLN A 197 -10.46 3.63 -13.24
CA GLN A 197 -11.25 4.63 -12.51
C GLN A 197 -12.46 5.10 -13.34
N HIS A 198 -12.27 5.35 -14.64
CA HIS A 198 -13.37 5.70 -15.53
C HIS A 198 -14.42 4.59 -15.64
N ILE A 199 -13.99 3.33 -15.78
CA ILE A 199 -14.87 2.15 -15.82
C ILE A 199 -15.69 2.04 -14.53
N ILE A 200 -15.06 2.19 -13.36
CA ILE A 200 -15.76 2.21 -12.07
C ILE A 200 -16.84 3.30 -12.06
N GLY A 201 -16.51 4.51 -12.51
CA GLY A 201 -17.47 5.62 -12.60
C GLY A 201 -18.66 5.35 -13.53
N GLN A 202 -18.48 4.55 -14.59
CA GLN A 202 -19.60 4.13 -15.47
C GLN A 202 -20.55 3.13 -14.80
N LEU A 203 -20.13 2.47 -13.73
CA LEU A 203 -20.96 1.50 -13.01
C LEU A 203 -21.82 2.13 -11.91
N TYR A 204 -21.53 3.38 -11.52
CA TYR A 204 -22.26 4.08 -10.45
C TYR A 204 -23.77 4.22 -10.64
N PRO A 205 -24.31 4.46 -11.85
CA PRO A 205 -25.76 4.49 -12.05
C PRO A 205 -26.43 3.21 -11.57
N TYR A 206 -25.81 2.05 -11.82
CA TYR A 206 -26.32 0.75 -11.40
C TYR A 206 -26.08 0.46 -9.92
N LEU A 207 -24.96 0.96 -9.40
CA LEU A 207 -24.56 0.75 -8.02
C LEU A 207 -25.49 1.49 -7.04
N PHE A 208 -25.84 2.74 -7.35
CA PHE A 208 -26.69 3.60 -6.51
C PHE A 208 -28.19 3.34 -6.67
N GLU A 209 -28.61 2.47 -7.57
CA GLU A 209 -29.98 1.94 -7.59
C GLU A 209 -30.26 0.99 -6.42
N THR A 210 -29.22 0.53 -5.74
CA THR A 210 -29.33 -0.36 -4.57
C THR A 210 -30.09 0.33 -3.44
N ARG A 211 -31.14 -0.32 -2.93
CA ARG A 211 -31.90 0.21 -1.81
C ARG A 211 -31.01 0.25 -0.56
N LYS A 212 -30.97 1.40 0.11
CA LYS A 212 -30.41 1.54 1.46
C LYS A 212 -31.20 0.70 2.44
N THR A 213 -30.59 -0.37 2.93
CA THR A 213 -31.20 -1.31 3.89
C THR A 213 -30.54 -1.24 5.26
N SER A 214 -29.27 -0.82 5.33
CA SER A 214 -28.58 -0.61 6.60
C SER A 214 -28.96 0.74 7.21
N ARG A 215 -28.98 0.79 8.55
CA ARG A 215 -29.09 2.05 9.32
C ARG A 215 -27.72 2.66 9.63
N HIS A 216 -26.66 2.08 9.09
CA HIS A 216 -25.29 2.41 9.39
C HIS A 216 -24.61 3.08 8.21
N ALA A 217 -23.71 4.00 8.54
CA ALA A 217 -22.87 4.69 7.59
C ALA A 217 -21.40 4.29 7.77
N MET A 218 -20.68 4.20 6.65
CA MET A 218 -19.26 3.92 6.57
C MET A 218 -18.52 5.06 5.86
N THR A 219 -17.42 5.52 6.43
CA THR A 219 -16.49 6.45 5.78
C THR A 219 -15.22 5.71 5.37
N ALA A 220 -14.78 5.89 4.13
CA ALA A 220 -13.63 5.21 3.53
C ALA A 220 -12.54 6.21 3.15
N VAL A 221 -11.28 5.94 3.53
CA VAL A 221 -10.15 6.85 3.28
C VAL A 221 -8.83 6.10 3.09
N CYS A 222 -7.92 6.67 2.30
CA CYS A 222 -6.50 6.30 2.32
C CYS A 222 -5.75 7.28 3.20
N ALA A 223 -5.06 6.79 4.24
CA ALA A 223 -4.48 7.67 5.26
C ALA A 223 -3.36 8.55 4.70
N GLY A 224 -3.35 9.82 5.14
CA GLY A 224 -2.24 10.75 4.94
C GLY A 224 -1.89 10.91 3.46
N SER A 225 -0.66 10.57 3.09
CA SER A 225 -0.11 10.73 1.74
C SER A 225 -0.30 9.52 0.81
N GLU A 226 -1.03 8.49 1.26
CA GLU A 226 -1.34 7.30 0.45
C GLU A 226 -2.21 7.68 -0.77
N LEU A 227 -1.75 7.28 -1.96
CA LEU A 227 -2.38 7.57 -3.25
C LEU A 227 -3.11 6.36 -3.87
N HIS A 228 -2.89 5.15 -3.35
CA HIS A 228 -3.45 3.92 -3.91
C HIS A 228 -4.93 3.73 -3.52
N GLU A 229 -5.81 4.52 -4.12
CA GLU A 229 -7.21 4.64 -3.66
C GLU A 229 -8.19 3.64 -4.28
N ILE A 230 -7.86 3.01 -5.42
CA ILE A 230 -8.80 2.15 -6.15
C ILE A 230 -9.32 1.00 -5.26
N GLY A 231 -8.45 0.36 -4.48
CA GLY A 231 -8.85 -0.70 -3.57
C GLY A 231 -9.84 -0.22 -2.51
N MET A 232 -9.59 0.94 -1.90
CA MET A 232 -10.51 1.52 -0.91
C MET A 232 -11.82 2.01 -1.56
N ARG A 233 -11.77 2.47 -2.81
CA ARG A 233 -12.97 2.78 -3.58
C ARG A 233 -13.84 1.54 -3.80
N MET A 234 -13.22 0.42 -4.17
CA MET A 234 -13.93 -0.86 -4.29
C MET A 234 -14.56 -1.28 -2.96
N VAL A 235 -13.86 -1.12 -1.83
CA VAL A 235 -14.44 -1.38 -0.50
C VAL A 235 -15.66 -0.49 -0.24
N ALA A 236 -15.58 0.81 -0.53
CA ALA A 236 -16.72 1.72 -0.39
C ALA A 236 -17.93 1.30 -1.24
N ASP A 237 -17.68 0.98 -2.51
CA ASP A 237 -18.70 0.52 -3.45
C ASP A 237 -19.33 -0.82 -3.00
N PHE A 238 -18.59 -1.70 -2.32
CA PHE A 238 -19.13 -2.93 -1.71
C PHE A 238 -20.07 -2.66 -0.53
N PHE A 239 -19.74 -1.70 0.35
CA PHE A 239 -20.62 -1.29 1.45
C PHE A 239 -21.92 -0.68 0.91
N GLU A 240 -21.81 0.12 -0.13
CA GLU A 240 -22.94 0.70 -0.85
C GLU A 240 -23.87 -0.37 -1.44
N LEU A 241 -23.30 -1.40 -2.09
CA LEU A 241 -24.05 -2.59 -2.56
C LEU A 241 -24.66 -3.42 -1.41
N ALA A 242 -24.03 -3.41 -0.24
CA ALA A 242 -24.56 -4.02 0.98
C ALA A 242 -25.65 -3.16 1.68
N GLY A 243 -26.02 -2.03 1.07
CA GLY A 243 -27.10 -1.16 1.54
C GLY A 243 -26.71 -0.14 2.60
N TRP A 244 -25.41 0.10 2.83
CA TRP A 244 -24.90 1.12 3.75
C TRP A 244 -24.85 2.50 3.11
N ASP A 245 -24.96 3.55 3.92
CA ASP A 245 -24.57 4.89 3.48
C ASP A 245 -23.04 4.99 3.47
N THR A 246 -22.45 5.31 2.31
CA THR A 246 -21.00 5.28 2.17
C THR A 246 -20.42 6.62 1.75
N TYR A 247 -19.38 7.06 2.47
CA TYR A 247 -18.65 8.30 2.19
C TYR A 247 -17.19 7.99 1.85
N PHE A 248 -16.85 8.00 0.56
CA PHE A 248 -15.48 7.82 0.12
C PHE A 248 -14.75 9.17 0.03
N LEU A 249 -13.75 9.37 0.88
CA LEU A 249 -12.98 10.62 0.98
C LEU A 249 -11.76 10.66 0.06
N GLY A 250 -11.42 9.55 -0.60
CA GLY A 250 -10.28 9.49 -1.51
C GLY A 250 -8.94 9.28 -0.82
N SER A 251 -7.91 9.85 -1.43
CA SER A 251 -6.50 9.76 -1.07
C SER A 251 -5.90 11.13 -0.74
N ASN A 252 -4.68 11.15 -0.20
CA ASN A 252 -3.93 12.38 0.08
C ASN A 252 -4.67 13.38 0.98
N LEU A 253 -5.34 12.91 2.04
CA LEU A 253 -6.16 13.72 2.92
C LEU A 253 -5.52 13.86 4.31
N PRO A 254 -5.28 15.10 4.80
CA PRO A 254 -4.74 15.31 6.14
C PRO A 254 -5.65 14.71 7.24
N PRO A 255 -5.08 14.09 8.30
CA PRO A 255 -5.87 13.46 9.36
C PRO A 255 -6.90 14.37 10.03
N GLU A 256 -6.59 15.65 10.19
CA GLU A 256 -7.49 16.66 10.76
C GLU A 256 -8.77 16.83 9.93
N MET A 257 -8.68 16.77 8.60
CA MET A 257 -9.84 16.90 7.71
C MET A 257 -10.73 15.66 7.80
N VAL A 258 -10.14 14.48 8.02
CA VAL A 258 -10.90 13.25 8.26
C VAL A 258 -11.69 13.37 9.57
N VAL A 259 -11.07 13.85 10.64
CA VAL A 259 -11.73 14.07 11.94
C VAL A 259 -12.89 15.06 11.82
N GLU A 260 -12.69 16.19 11.14
CA GLU A 260 -13.74 17.18 10.89
C GLU A 260 -14.92 16.57 10.12
N GLN A 261 -14.65 15.78 9.09
CA GLN A 261 -15.69 15.12 8.31
C GLN A 261 -16.48 14.09 9.13
N LEU A 262 -15.80 13.30 9.98
CA LEU A 262 -16.46 12.32 10.85
C LEU A 262 -17.35 12.98 11.91
N LYS A 263 -16.99 14.20 12.36
CA LYS A 263 -17.84 15.00 13.24
C LYS A 263 -19.05 15.59 12.52
N ALA A 264 -18.88 15.97 11.26
CA ALA A 264 -19.94 16.57 10.44
C ALA A 264 -20.99 15.55 9.98
N VAL A 265 -20.59 14.30 9.75
CA VAL A 265 -21.45 13.25 9.19
C VAL A 265 -21.44 11.99 10.06
N PRO A 266 -22.60 11.55 10.60
CA PRO A 266 -22.66 10.35 11.43
C PRO A 266 -22.04 9.14 10.72
N THR A 267 -20.99 8.58 11.32
CA THR A 267 -20.26 7.44 10.77
C THR A 267 -20.06 6.39 11.84
N GLY A 268 -20.64 5.20 11.64
CA GLY A 268 -20.47 4.07 12.55
C GLY A 268 -19.14 3.35 12.34
N VAL A 269 -18.63 3.33 11.10
CA VAL A 269 -17.41 2.63 10.72
C VAL A 269 -16.50 3.53 9.87
N LEU A 270 -15.24 3.67 10.24
CA LEU A 270 -14.18 4.23 9.39
C LEU A 270 -13.33 3.09 8.83
N ALA A 271 -13.24 2.99 7.51
CA ALA A 271 -12.33 2.09 6.81
C ALA A 271 -11.09 2.85 6.31
N ILE A 272 -9.91 2.37 6.69
CA ILE A 272 -8.62 2.96 6.33
C ILE A 272 -7.79 1.98 5.50
N SER A 273 -7.28 2.43 4.36
CA SER A 273 -6.39 1.63 3.49
C SER A 273 -4.95 2.12 3.60
N ALA A 274 -4.00 1.18 3.64
CA ALA A 274 -2.60 1.44 3.39
C ALA A 274 -1.99 0.33 2.51
N THR A 275 -1.16 0.73 1.53
CA THR A 275 -0.49 -0.20 0.63
C THR A 275 0.94 -0.48 1.06
N THR A 276 1.67 0.54 1.54
CA THR A 276 3.08 0.42 1.92
C THR A 276 3.31 0.71 3.40
N PRO A 277 4.33 0.08 4.03
CA PRO A 277 4.75 0.35 5.41
C PRO A 277 5.03 1.83 5.74
N SER A 278 5.36 2.65 4.72
CA SER A 278 5.60 4.08 4.89
C SER A 278 4.38 4.85 5.38
N HIS A 279 3.16 4.35 5.15
CA HIS A 279 1.93 5.01 5.58
C HIS A 279 1.42 4.54 6.95
N LEU A 280 2.04 3.53 7.57
CA LEU A 280 1.63 3.05 8.90
C LEU A 280 1.66 4.15 9.97
N PRO A 281 2.67 5.06 10.01
CA PRO A 281 2.66 6.18 10.96
C PRO A 281 1.47 7.13 10.76
N GLU A 282 1.05 7.37 9.51
CA GLU A 282 -0.10 8.23 9.20
C GLU A 282 -1.43 7.57 9.58
N VAL A 283 -1.52 6.24 9.43
CA VAL A 283 -2.67 5.46 9.94
C VAL A 283 -2.74 5.53 11.47
N GLU A 284 -1.61 5.30 12.16
CA GLU A 284 -1.53 5.37 13.63
C GLU A 284 -1.87 6.76 14.15
N GLU A 285 -1.38 7.82 13.49
CA GLU A 285 -1.73 9.20 13.80
C GLU A 285 -3.22 9.47 13.65
N LEU A 286 -3.83 9.03 12.54
CA LEU A 286 -5.26 9.21 12.29
C LEU A 286 -6.10 8.49 13.35
N VAL A 287 -5.76 7.23 13.66
CA VAL A 287 -6.43 6.47 14.73
C VAL A 287 -6.31 7.20 16.05
N HIS A 288 -5.10 7.65 16.43
CA HIS A 288 -4.89 8.36 17.69
C HIS A 288 -5.73 9.64 17.78
N ARG A 289 -5.78 10.44 16.71
CA ARG A 289 -6.59 11.66 16.66
C ARG A 289 -8.07 11.36 16.82
N ILE A 290 -8.60 10.34 16.17
CA ILE A 290 -10.00 9.93 16.32
C ILE A 290 -10.28 9.49 17.77
N ARG A 291 -9.38 8.73 18.39
CA ARG A 291 -9.53 8.29 19.79
C ARG A 291 -9.42 9.42 20.81
N ALA A 292 -8.77 10.52 20.47
CA ALA A 292 -8.71 11.71 21.31
C ALA A 292 -10.03 12.51 21.31
N GLU A 293 -10.95 12.22 20.38
CA GLU A 293 -12.21 12.94 20.22
C GLU A 293 -13.36 12.21 20.92
N ALA A 294 -13.91 12.82 21.98
CA ALA A 294 -14.99 12.24 22.77
C ALA A 294 -16.24 11.93 21.91
N ASP A 295 -16.54 12.79 20.93
CA ASP A 295 -17.68 12.65 20.03
C ASP A 295 -17.54 11.47 19.05
N LEU A 296 -16.31 10.97 18.83
CA LEU A 296 -16.00 9.87 17.92
C LEU A 296 -15.73 8.54 18.66
N CYS A 297 -16.00 8.49 19.97
CA CYS A 297 -15.73 7.29 20.77
C CYS A 297 -16.50 6.04 20.31
N GLY A 298 -17.64 6.23 19.62
CA GLY A 298 -18.45 5.15 19.05
C GLY A 298 -17.98 4.66 17.67
N THR A 299 -17.13 5.41 16.96
CA THR A 299 -16.70 5.05 15.60
C THR A 299 -15.76 3.85 15.62
N LYS A 300 -16.16 2.78 14.93
CA LYS A 300 -15.35 1.58 14.76
C LYS A 300 -14.36 1.78 13.62
N ILE A 301 -13.09 1.46 13.84
CA ILE A 301 -12.03 1.63 12.85
C ILE A 301 -11.60 0.27 12.32
N ILE A 302 -11.75 0.06 11.02
CA ILE A 302 -11.22 -1.10 10.32
C ILE A 302 -10.05 -0.67 9.43
N VAL A 303 -8.99 -1.47 9.40
CA VAL A 303 -7.86 -1.26 8.49
C VAL A 303 -7.75 -2.39 7.49
N GLY A 304 -7.20 -2.08 6.32
CA GLY A 304 -6.94 -3.06 5.27
C GLY A 304 -5.96 -2.52 4.25
N GLY A 305 -5.78 -3.27 3.18
CA GLY A 305 -4.79 -2.98 2.15
C GLY A 305 -3.55 -3.86 2.28
N ARG A 306 -2.66 -3.74 1.30
CA ARG A 306 -1.59 -4.71 1.06
C ARG A 306 -0.68 -4.91 2.27
N VAL A 307 -0.31 -3.83 2.97
CA VAL A 307 0.59 -3.93 4.13
C VAL A 307 -0.01 -4.73 5.28
N PHE A 308 -1.32 -4.60 5.50
CA PHE A 308 -2.01 -5.38 6.54
C PHE A 308 -2.25 -6.83 6.11
N ASN A 309 -2.49 -7.08 4.81
CA ASN A 309 -2.59 -8.45 4.28
C ASN A 309 -1.26 -9.22 4.40
N GLU A 310 -0.15 -8.54 4.14
CA GLU A 310 1.19 -9.12 4.25
C GLU A 310 1.66 -9.28 5.71
N THR A 311 1.09 -8.51 6.64
CA THR A 311 1.52 -8.46 8.06
C THR A 311 0.29 -8.21 8.97
N PRO A 312 -0.58 -9.23 9.17
CA PRO A 312 -1.89 -9.07 9.82
C PRO A 312 -1.85 -8.63 11.28
N GLU A 313 -0.72 -8.68 11.96
CA GLU A 313 -0.56 -8.22 13.34
C GLU A 313 -0.55 -6.69 13.49
N LEU A 314 -0.32 -5.95 12.39
CA LEU A 314 -0.18 -4.49 12.41
C LEU A 314 -1.44 -3.75 12.83
N TRP A 315 -2.63 -4.28 12.55
CA TRP A 315 -3.88 -3.56 12.87
C TRP A 315 -4.01 -3.26 14.37
N ARG A 316 -3.52 -4.16 15.23
CA ARG A 316 -3.50 -3.95 16.69
C ARG A 316 -2.48 -2.90 17.08
N GLN A 317 -1.34 -2.85 16.40
CA GLN A 317 -0.28 -1.90 16.69
C GLN A 317 -0.69 -0.47 16.34
N VAL A 318 -1.41 -0.27 15.23
CA VAL A 318 -1.96 1.04 14.85
C VAL A 318 -3.22 1.42 15.63
N GLY A 319 -3.74 0.53 16.50
CA GLY A 319 -4.88 0.80 17.38
C GLY A 319 -6.27 0.69 16.73
N ALA A 320 -6.39 0.00 15.59
CA ALA A 320 -7.67 -0.25 14.94
C ALA A 320 -8.52 -1.27 15.73
N ASP A 321 -9.82 -1.31 15.46
CA ASP A 321 -10.76 -2.27 16.07
C ASP A 321 -10.84 -3.59 15.28
N GLY A 322 -10.49 -3.57 14.00
CA GLY A 322 -10.51 -4.74 13.15
C GLY A 322 -9.62 -4.64 11.92
N PHE A 323 -9.39 -5.80 11.31
CA PHE A 323 -8.64 -5.95 10.06
C PHE A 323 -9.47 -6.77 9.08
N ALA A 324 -9.49 -6.32 7.83
CA ALA A 324 -10.18 -6.99 6.73
C ALA A 324 -9.22 -7.29 5.58
N THR A 325 -9.28 -8.51 5.06
CA THR A 325 -8.39 -8.96 3.97
C THR A 325 -8.82 -8.44 2.59
N ASP A 326 -10.11 -8.19 2.41
CA ASP A 326 -10.74 -7.73 1.18
C ASP A 326 -12.08 -7.01 1.47
N ALA A 327 -12.78 -6.60 0.41
CA ALA A 327 -14.02 -5.84 0.50
C ALA A 327 -15.19 -6.63 1.14
N LYS A 328 -15.29 -7.94 0.90
CA LYS A 328 -16.35 -8.78 1.49
C LYS A 328 -16.07 -8.99 2.98
N ASP A 329 -14.82 -9.24 3.32
CA ASP A 329 -14.39 -9.38 4.70
C ASP A 329 -14.58 -8.07 5.50
N ALA A 330 -14.38 -6.92 4.85
CA ALA A 330 -14.60 -5.60 5.46
C ALA A 330 -16.05 -5.40 5.91
N ILE A 331 -17.03 -5.80 5.11
CA ILE A 331 -18.46 -5.76 5.48
C ILE A 331 -18.72 -6.68 6.68
N ARG A 332 -18.21 -7.91 6.64
CA ARG A 332 -18.39 -8.91 7.71
C ARG A 332 -17.82 -8.41 9.04
N ILE A 333 -16.60 -7.87 9.02
CA ILE A 333 -15.94 -7.30 10.20
C ILE A 333 -16.70 -6.08 10.70
N ALA A 334 -17.10 -5.17 9.81
CA ALA A 334 -17.87 -4.00 10.18
C ALA A 334 -19.16 -4.37 10.93
N ARG A 335 -19.99 -5.25 10.35
CA ARG A 335 -21.22 -5.78 10.97
C ARG A 335 -20.96 -6.36 12.37
N THR A 336 -19.91 -7.19 12.49
CA THR A 336 -19.51 -7.78 13.77
C THR A 336 -19.15 -6.70 14.81
N LEU A 337 -18.43 -5.66 14.42
CA LEU A 337 -17.98 -4.59 15.33
C LEU A 337 -19.10 -3.67 15.81
N ILE A 338 -20.15 -3.50 15.00
CA ILE A 338 -21.31 -2.67 15.34
C ILE A 338 -22.48 -3.46 15.94
N GLY A 339 -22.39 -4.81 15.96
CA GLY A 339 -23.44 -5.69 16.48
C GLY A 339 -24.67 -5.77 15.58
N ASP A 340 -24.46 -5.73 14.26
CA ASP A 340 -25.50 -5.84 13.23
C ASP A 340 -25.53 -7.29 12.69
N ASP A 341 -26.49 -8.09 13.16
CA ASP A 341 -26.61 -9.54 12.88
C ASP A 341 -27.51 -9.87 11.66
N ASP A 342 -27.87 -8.86 10.84
CA ASP A 342 -28.74 -9.03 9.65
C ASP A 342 -28.08 -9.71 8.43
#